data_AF-A0AAV3XR18-F1
#
_entry.id   AF-A0AAV3XR18-F1
#
_cell.length_a   1.000
_cell.length_b   1.000
_cell.length_c   1.000
_cell.angle_alpha   90.00
_cell.angle_beta   90.00
_cell.angle_gamma   90.00
#
_symmetry.space_group_name_H-M   'P 1'
#
loop_
_entity.id
_entity.type
_entity.pdbx_description
1 polymer ?
#
loop_
_entity_poly.entity_id
_entity_poly.type
_entity_poly.pdbx_seq_one_letter_code
_entity_poly.pdbx_strand_id
1 'polypeptide(L)'
;MYNGCQRLVHEYSSWEGIGACKSALEKWRDPNSIPSSSFLCDLIKIILTCNSFQFADDMWLQIHAAAMDTCMAPSYANLFMGELENKIWLRYIDDIFLIWTHGRSNLDTFIAHANNFHPSIKFSSTISSSHVPFLDVLISLSDGIRHTDLYSKPTDTFNYIHWSSCHPYHTKKNIPYS
;
A
#
# COMPACT_ATOMS: atom_id res chain seq x y z
N MET A 1 -14.20 -5.90 -19.28
CA MET A 1 -12.99 -5.71 -18.47
C MET A 1 -13.27 -6.34 -17.12
N TYR A 2 -12.30 -7.07 -16.59
CA TYR A 2 -12.37 -7.78 -15.33
C TYR A 2 -11.25 -7.16 -14.46
N ASN A 3 -11.53 -6.73 -13.24
CA ASN A 3 -10.54 -5.96 -12.47
C ASN A 3 -10.33 -6.63 -11.11
N GLY A 4 -9.08 -6.76 -10.69
CA GLY A 4 -8.63 -6.97 -9.30
C GLY A 4 -7.60 -5.87 -9.01
N CYS A 5 -7.28 -5.45 -7.79
CA CYS A 5 -7.40 -6.04 -6.47
C CYS A 5 -7.08 -4.89 -5.49
N GLN A 6 -7.92 -4.62 -4.49
CA GLN A 6 -7.69 -3.60 -3.47
C GLN A 6 -7.44 -4.16 -2.08
N ARG A 7 -6.41 -3.59 -1.44
CA ARG A 7 -5.98 -3.75 -0.06
C ARG A 7 -5.22 -5.04 0.23
N LEU A 8 -3.91 -4.85 0.34
CA LEU A 8 -2.98 -5.78 0.97
C LEU A 8 -3.15 -5.67 2.48
N VAL A 9 -3.50 -6.77 3.16
CA VAL A 9 -3.34 -6.87 4.61
C VAL A 9 -1.89 -7.28 4.85
N HIS A 10 -1.08 -6.36 5.40
CA HIS A 10 0.36 -6.53 5.54
C HIS A 10 0.71 -7.30 6.83
N GLU A 11 0.98 -8.61 6.74
CA GLU A 11 1.45 -9.43 7.88
C GLU A 11 2.86 -10.04 7.67
N TYR A 12 3.83 -9.26 7.18
CA TYR A 12 5.14 -9.82 6.82
C TYR A 12 5.96 -10.34 8.01
N SER A 13 6.77 -11.38 7.77
CA SER A 13 7.88 -11.69 8.65
C SER A 13 8.95 -10.60 8.46
N SER A 14 9.30 -9.89 9.52
CA SER A 14 10.19 -8.71 9.44
C SER A 14 11.53 -9.02 8.76
N TRP A 15 11.97 -10.28 8.80
CA TRP A 15 13.21 -10.78 8.23
C TRP A 15 13.23 -10.82 6.70
N GLU A 16 12.14 -11.24 6.06
CA GLU A 16 12.07 -11.30 4.58
C GLU A 16 12.14 -9.88 3.99
N GLY A 17 11.44 -8.92 4.59
CA GLY A 17 11.52 -7.53 4.15
C GLY A 17 12.86 -6.85 4.45
N ILE A 18 13.56 -7.24 5.52
CA ILE A 18 14.95 -6.80 5.72
C ILE A 18 15.84 -7.36 4.59
N GLY A 19 15.62 -8.62 4.20
CA GLY A 19 16.28 -9.24 3.04
C GLY A 19 16.06 -8.43 1.76
N ALA A 20 14.82 -8.05 1.48
CA ALA A 20 14.49 -7.23 0.31
C ALA A 20 15.15 -5.85 0.34
N CYS A 21 15.16 -5.21 1.51
CA CYS A 21 15.86 -3.94 1.70
C CYS A 21 17.37 -4.10 1.46
N LYS A 22 17.97 -5.18 1.95
CA LYS A 22 19.40 -5.47 1.76
C LYS A 22 19.72 -5.68 0.28
N SER A 23 18.95 -6.50 -0.43
CA SER A 23 19.10 -6.73 -1.87
C SER A 23 19.01 -5.42 -2.67
N ALA A 24 18.06 -4.55 -2.30
CA ALA A 24 17.91 -3.25 -2.95
C ALA A 24 19.10 -2.32 -2.66
N LEU A 25 19.58 -2.27 -1.41
CA LEU A 25 20.74 -1.46 -1.03
C LEU A 25 21.99 -1.94 -1.76
N GLU A 26 22.25 -3.24 -1.82
CA GLU A 26 23.43 -3.79 -2.50
C GLU A 26 23.37 -3.59 -4.02
N LYS A 27 22.17 -3.56 -4.61
CA LYS A 27 21.98 -3.37 -6.04
C LYS A 27 22.15 -1.92 -6.49
N TRP A 28 21.63 -0.97 -5.72
CA TRP A 28 21.46 0.42 -6.18
C TRP A 28 22.35 1.43 -5.48
N ARG A 29 22.98 1.06 -4.36
CA ARG A 29 23.83 1.94 -3.57
C ARG A 29 25.31 1.70 -3.86
N ASP A 30 26.10 2.76 -3.90
CA ASP A 30 27.56 2.63 -4.00
C ASP A 30 28.10 1.86 -2.76
N PRO A 31 28.84 0.75 -2.97
CA PRO A 31 29.43 -0.05 -1.89
C PRO A 31 30.31 0.74 -0.92
N ASN A 32 30.90 1.86 -1.37
CA ASN A 32 31.79 2.69 -0.54
C ASN A 32 31.04 3.77 0.25
N SER A 33 29.72 3.88 0.09
CA SER A 33 28.92 4.88 0.79
C SER A 33 28.82 4.59 2.29
N ILE A 34 29.07 5.62 3.09
CA ILE A 34 28.91 5.61 4.55
C ILE A 34 27.56 6.26 4.91
N PRO A 35 26.75 5.67 5.82
CA PRO A 35 27.00 4.42 6.55
C PRO A 35 26.88 3.16 5.68
N SER A 36 27.42 2.00 6.06
CA SER A 36 27.34 0.80 5.21
C SER A 36 25.90 0.27 5.03
N SER A 37 25.65 -0.50 3.97
CA SER A 37 24.34 -1.15 3.75
C SER A 37 23.97 -2.11 4.89
N SER A 38 24.95 -2.76 5.51
CA SER A 38 24.73 -3.58 6.71
C SER A 38 24.25 -2.76 7.90
N PHE A 39 24.89 -1.61 8.16
CA PHE A 39 24.47 -0.71 9.24
C PHE A 39 23.06 -0.18 9.01
N LEU A 40 22.70 0.15 7.76
CA LEU A 40 21.32 0.54 7.43
C LEU A 40 20.33 -0.60 7.72
N CYS A 41 20.67 -1.85 7.41
CA CYS A 41 19.83 -3.01 7.74
C CYS A 41 19.64 -3.18 9.26
N ASP A 42 20.68 -2.91 10.06
CA ASP A 42 20.57 -2.94 11.53
C ASP A 42 19.62 -1.84 12.05
N LEU A 43 19.66 -0.63 11.47
CA LEU A 43 18.70 0.43 11.79
C LEU A 43 17.27 0.04 11.42
N ILE A 44 17.07 -0.57 10.25
CA ILE A 44 15.77 -1.07 9.81
C ILE A 44 15.25 -2.10 10.81
N LYS A 45 16.10 -3.04 11.23
CA LYS A 45 15.76 -4.04 12.23
C LYS A 45 15.27 -3.40 13.52
N ILE A 46 15.97 -2.37 14.02
CA ILE A 46 15.55 -1.63 15.23
C ILE A 46 14.16 -1.01 15.04
N ILE A 47 13.90 -0.36 13.90
CA ILE A 47 12.59 0.26 13.61
C ILE A 47 11.46 -0.78 13.63
N LEU A 48 11.74 -1.98 13.11
CA LEU A 48 10.74 -3.06 13.01
C LEU A 48 10.54 -3.84 14.32
N THR A 49 11.56 -3.94 15.18
CA THR A 49 11.48 -4.75 16.41
C THR A 49 11.24 -3.95 17.69
N CYS A 50 11.60 -2.67 17.69
CA CYS A 50 11.51 -1.80 18.86
C CYS A 50 10.32 -0.84 18.74
N ASN A 51 9.18 -1.34 18.29
CA ASN A 51 7.98 -0.55 18.10
C ASN A 51 6.87 -0.95 19.07
N SER A 52 6.85 -0.29 20.22
CA SER A 52 5.80 -0.44 21.22
C SER A 52 4.93 0.81 21.29
N PHE A 53 3.62 0.63 21.42
CA PHE A 53 2.66 1.72 21.60
C PHE A 53 1.62 1.36 22.65
N GLN A 54 0.96 2.37 23.22
CA GLN A 54 -0.11 2.17 24.19
C GLN A 54 -1.47 2.37 23.51
N PHE A 55 -2.41 1.46 23.75
CA PHE A 55 -3.79 1.58 23.30
C PHE A 55 -4.75 0.98 24.34
N ALA A 56 -5.77 1.75 24.71
CA ALA A 56 -6.75 1.38 25.75
C ALA A 56 -6.09 0.93 27.06
N ASP A 57 -5.12 1.71 27.54
CA ASP A 57 -4.28 1.46 28.73
C ASP A 57 -3.32 0.26 28.64
N ASP A 58 -3.47 -0.60 27.63
CA ASP A 58 -2.57 -1.72 27.38
C ASP A 58 -1.36 -1.35 26.52
N MET A 59 -0.22 -1.98 26.81
CA MET A 59 1.01 -1.85 26.04
C MET A 59 1.07 -2.94 24.96
N TRP A 60 1.26 -2.52 23.72
CA TRP A 60 1.34 -3.38 22.55
C TRP A 60 2.73 -3.30 21.93
N LEU A 61 3.22 -4.42 21.43
CA LEU A 61 4.44 -4.48 20.62
C LEU A 61 4.05 -4.91 19.21
N GLN A 62 4.46 -4.14 18.22
CA GLN A 62 4.30 -4.54 16.83
C GLN A 62 5.32 -5.63 16.49
N ILE A 63 4.79 -6.81 16.15
CA ILE A 63 5.59 -8.01 15.84
C ILE A 63 5.64 -8.33 14.33
N HIS A 64 4.76 -7.72 13.54
CA HIS A 64 4.61 -7.95 12.10
C HIS A 64 4.53 -6.65 11.33
N ALA A 65 5.14 -6.64 10.14
CA ALA A 65 5.25 -5.48 9.24
C ALA A 65 5.86 -4.23 9.90
N ALA A 66 5.94 -3.13 9.15
CA ALA A 66 6.35 -1.83 9.67
C ALA A 66 5.14 -1.07 10.23
N ALA A 67 5.32 -0.29 11.29
CA ALA A 67 4.26 0.58 11.80
C ALA A 67 3.89 1.63 10.77
N MET A 68 2.59 1.84 10.55
CA MET A 68 2.05 2.70 9.51
C MET A 68 2.57 4.15 9.55
N ASP A 69 2.90 4.66 10.75
CA ASP A 69 3.39 6.04 10.93
C ASP A 69 4.90 6.19 10.85
N THR A 70 5.65 5.12 10.60
CA THR A 70 7.10 5.24 10.44
C THR A 70 7.42 5.75 9.04
N CYS A 71 8.31 6.75 8.93
CA CYS A 71 8.76 7.27 7.63
C CYS A 71 9.34 6.19 6.70
N MET A 72 9.78 5.08 7.28
CA MET A 72 10.38 3.95 6.56
C MET A 72 9.33 2.95 6.04
N ALA A 73 8.14 2.88 6.62
CA ALA A 73 7.11 1.89 6.25
C ALA A 73 6.74 1.89 4.76
N PRO A 74 6.50 3.03 4.09
CA PRO A 74 6.15 3.03 2.67
C PRO A 74 7.28 2.46 1.79
N SER A 75 8.52 2.86 2.06
CA SER A 75 9.69 2.36 1.34
C SER A 75 9.93 0.87 1.58
N TYR A 76 9.78 0.42 2.83
CA TYR A 76 9.88 -1.00 3.20
C TYR A 76 8.88 -1.86 2.44
N ALA A 77 7.59 -1.48 2.51
CA ALA A 77 6.52 -2.21 1.86
C ALA A 77 6.73 -2.25 0.35
N ASN A 78 7.19 -1.16 -0.25
CA ASN A 78 7.46 -1.11 -1.68
C ASN A 78 8.64 -1.98 -2.12
N LEU A 79 9.71 -2.04 -1.34
CA LEU A 79 10.86 -2.90 -1.64
C LEU A 79 10.49 -4.38 -1.49
N PHE A 80 9.81 -4.74 -0.40
CA PHE A 80 9.34 -6.10 -0.18
C PHE A 80 8.38 -6.56 -1.29
N MET A 81 7.33 -5.77 -1.58
CA MET A 81 6.37 -6.11 -2.63
C MET A 81 7.03 -6.10 -4.02
N GLY A 82 7.99 -5.21 -4.27
CA GLY A 82 8.69 -5.16 -5.55
C GLY A 82 9.50 -6.42 -5.87
N GLU A 83 10.13 -7.02 -4.85
CA GLU A 83 10.82 -8.31 -5.01
C GLU A 83 9.83 -9.46 -5.21
N LEU A 84 8.72 -9.43 -4.46
CA LEU A 84 7.68 -10.44 -4.49
C LEU A 84 6.92 -10.46 -5.84
N GLU A 85 6.57 -9.30 -6.37
CA GLU A 85 5.66 -9.15 -7.51
C GLU A 85 6.34 -9.36 -8.87
N ASN A 86 7.68 -9.33 -8.94
CA ASN A 86 8.55 -9.52 -10.11
C ASN A 86 7.88 -9.44 -11.50
N LYS A 87 7.29 -8.27 -11.82
CA LYS A 87 6.61 -7.89 -13.10
C LYS A 87 5.22 -8.50 -13.37
N ILE A 88 4.50 -8.97 -12.36
CA ILE A 88 3.14 -9.52 -12.54
C ILE A 88 2.11 -8.40 -12.83
N TRP A 89 2.18 -7.27 -12.13
CA TRP A 89 1.29 -6.12 -12.32
C TRP A 89 1.97 -4.79 -12.01
N LEU A 90 1.29 -3.69 -12.34
CA LEU A 90 1.63 -2.36 -11.88
C LEU A 90 0.83 -2.04 -10.61
N ARG A 91 1.49 -1.41 -9.64
CA ARG A 91 0.94 -1.09 -8.33
C ARG A 91 1.24 0.36 -7.97
N TYR A 92 0.27 1.04 -7.36
CA TYR A 92 0.44 2.35 -6.75
C TYR A 92 0.31 2.21 -5.23
N ILE A 93 1.43 2.22 -4.50
CA ILE A 93 1.48 1.90 -3.07
C ILE A 93 0.69 0.61 -2.80
N ASP A 94 -0.37 0.56 -2.02
CA ASP A 94 -1.11 -0.68 -1.72
C ASP A 94 -2.19 -1.03 -2.75
N ASP A 95 -2.44 -0.16 -3.73
CA ASP A 95 -3.52 -0.30 -4.71
C ASP A 95 -3.04 -0.85 -6.07
N ILE A 96 -3.76 -1.84 -6.60
CA ILE A 96 -3.51 -2.45 -7.90
C ILE A 96 -4.71 -2.20 -8.82
N PHE A 97 -4.43 -1.72 -10.03
CA PHE A 97 -5.41 -1.58 -11.10
C PHE A 97 -5.12 -2.59 -12.21
N LEU A 98 -6.08 -3.48 -12.47
CA LEU A 98 -5.98 -4.50 -13.51
C LEU A 98 -7.15 -4.38 -14.48
N ILE A 99 -6.87 -4.50 -15.79
CA ILE A 99 -7.88 -4.76 -16.82
C ILE A 99 -7.68 -6.19 -17.32
N TRP A 100 -8.71 -7.01 -17.18
CA TRP A 100 -8.69 -8.41 -17.55
C TRP A 100 -9.71 -8.72 -18.65
N THR A 101 -9.29 -9.56 -19.58
CA THR A 101 -10.00 -9.87 -20.83
C THR A 101 -10.29 -11.36 -20.99
N HIS A 102 -9.77 -12.21 -20.11
CA HIS A 102 -9.80 -13.66 -20.24
C HIS A 102 -11.00 -14.33 -19.54
N GLY A 103 -12.07 -13.60 -19.26
CA GLY A 103 -13.28 -14.14 -18.62
C GLY A 103 -13.22 -14.18 -17.08
N ARG A 104 -14.41 -14.28 -16.45
CA ARG A 104 -14.57 -14.24 -15.00
C ARG A 104 -13.94 -15.43 -14.28
N SER A 105 -14.15 -16.64 -14.78
CA SER A 105 -13.61 -17.86 -14.15
C SER A 105 -12.07 -17.84 -14.04
N ASN A 106 -11.40 -17.40 -15.11
CA ASN A 106 -9.95 -17.25 -15.10
C ASN A 106 -9.48 -16.11 -14.17
N LEU A 107 -10.27 -15.04 -14.02
CA LEU A 107 -9.98 -13.98 -13.04
C LEU A 107 -10.05 -14.52 -11.62
N ASP A 108 -11.10 -15.26 -11.28
CA ASP A 108 -11.27 -15.81 -9.93
C ASP A 108 -10.14 -16.81 -9.61
N THR A 109 -9.70 -17.59 -10.60
CA THR A 109 -8.54 -18.48 -10.49
C THR A 109 -7.25 -17.70 -10.26
N PHE A 110 -7.05 -16.60 -10.99
CA PHE A 110 -5.90 -15.72 -10.82
C PHE A 110 -5.87 -15.07 -9.43
N ILE A 111 -7.00 -14.57 -8.93
CA ILE A 111 -7.12 -13.99 -7.58
C ILE A 111 -6.84 -15.05 -6.51
N ALA A 112 -7.33 -16.27 -6.69
CA ALA A 112 -7.04 -17.37 -5.78
C ALA A 112 -5.53 -17.71 -5.78
N HIS A 113 -4.90 -17.74 -6.95
CA HIS A 113 -3.47 -17.95 -7.07
C HIS A 113 -2.66 -16.82 -6.39
N ALA A 114 -3.03 -15.56 -6.62
CA ALA A 114 -2.38 -14.41 -5.99
C ALA A 114 -2.49 -14.48 -4.45
N ASN A 115 -3.65 -14.85 -3.92
CA ASN A 115 -3.86 -15.03 -2.47
C ASN A 115 -3.11 -16.22 -1.86
N ASN A 116 -2.65 -17.16 -2.69
CA ASN A 116 -1.82 -18.29 -2.27
C ASN A 116 -0.33 -18.05 -2.47
N PHE A 117 0.05 -16.91 -3.07
CA PHE A 117 1.45 -16.63 -3.39
C PHE A 117 2.33 -16.47 -2.15
N HIS A 118 1.80 -15.85 -1.10
CA HIS A 118 2.51 -15.65 0.15
C HIS A 118 1.55 -15.83 1.34
N PRO A 119 1.95 -16.56 2.40
CA PRO A 119 1.05 -16.88 3.51
C PRO A 119 0.48 -15.63 4.19
N SER A 120 1.32 -14.61 4.35
CA SER A 120 0.99 -13.36 5.04
C SER A 120 0.37 -12.26 4.17
N ILE A 121 0.13 -12.52 2.88
CA ILE A 121 -0.39 -11.49 1.98
C ILE A 121 -1.72 -11.94 1.47
N LYS A 122 -2.71 -11.09 1.72
CA LYS A 122 -4.06 -11.28 1.21
C LYS A 122 -4.46 -10.06 0.39
N PHE A 123 -5.04 -10.40 -0.74
CA PHE A 123 -5.48 -9.55 -1.83
C PHE A 123 -7.01 -9.51 -1.78
N SER A 124 -7.58 -8.39 -1.32
CA SER A 124 -9.02 -8.14 -1.42
C SER A 124 -9.36 -7.63 -2.83
N SER A 125 -10.52 -7.93 -3.41
CA SER A 125 -10.80 -7.51 -4.80
C SER A 125 -12.19 -6.94 -4.97
N THR A 126 -12.28 -5.77 -5.61
CA THR A 126 -13.54 -5.15 -6.05
C THR A 126 -13.67 -5.31 -7.57
N ILE A 127 -14.66 -6.08 -8.02
CA ILE A 127 -14.81 -6.47 -9.43
C ILE A 127 -16.08 -5.84 -10.01
N SER A 128 -15.97 -5.17 -11.15
CA SER A 128 -17.12 -4.63 -11.90
C SER A 128 -16.83 -4.63 -13.41
N SER A 129 -17.88 -4.76 -14.22
CA SER A 129 -17.79 -4.79 -15.68
C SER A 129 -17.95 -3.43 -16.35
N SER A 130 -18.55 -2.45 -15.66
CA SER A 130 -18.94 -1.14 -16.22
C SER A 130 -18.12 0.01 -15.64
N HIS A 131 -17.94 0.04 -14.32
CA HIS A 131 -17.22 1.11 -13.62
C HIS A 131 -16.49 0.58 -12.38
N VAL A 132 -15.30 1.11 -12.08
CA VAL A 132 -14.52 0.76 -10.89
C VAL A 132 -13.90 2.03 -10.30
N PRO A 133 -14.04 2.25 -8.98
CA PRO A 133 -13.27 3.28 -8.30
C PRO A 133 -11.81 2.85 -8.15
N PHE A 134 -10.88 3.75 -8.47
CA PHE A 134 -9.45 3.59 -8.22
C PHE A 134 -8.89 4.93 -7.74
N LEU A 135 -8.35 4.95 -6.52
CA LEU A 135 -8.02 6.19 -5.79
C LEU A 135 -9.25 7.13 -5.77
N ASP A 136 -9.09 8.39 -6.18
CA ASP A 136 -10.15 9.40 -6.21
C ASP A 136 -10.86 9.47 -7.57
N VAL A 137 -10.70 8.45 -8.43
CA VAL A 137 -11.25 8.43 -9.80
C VAL A 137 -12.20 7.26 -9.99
N LEU A 138 -13.41 7.55 -10.46
CA LEU A 138 -14.34 6.54 -10.97
C LEU A 138 -14.04 6.32 -12.46
N ILE A 139 -13.51 5.15 -12.80
CA ILE A 139 -13.18 4.80 -14.17
C ILE A 139 -14.35 4.00 -14.73
N SER A 140 -14.95 4.44 -15.84
CA SER A 140 -16.02 3.73 -16.52
C SER A 140 -15.71 3.49 -17.99
N LEU A 141 -16.28 2.42 -18.54
CA LEU A 141 -16.14 2.06 -19.95
C LEU A 141 -17.53 1.96 -20.58
N SER A 142 -17.82 2.84 -21.53
CA SER A 142 -19.03 2.81 -22.36
C SER A 142 -18.65 2.93 -23.82
N ASP A 143 -19.20 2.06 -24.66
CA ASP A 143 -18.99 2.06 -26.12
C ASP A 143 -17.51 2.06 -26.56
N GLY A 144 -16.64 1.42 -25.77
CA GLY A 144 -15.20 1.36 -26.03
C GLY A 144 -14.44 2.65 -25.68
N ILE A 145 -15.13 3.67 -25.17
CA ILE A 145 -14.55 4.92 -24.69
C ILE A 145 -14.38 4.86 -23.17
N ARG A 146 -13.22 5.30 -22.70
CA ARG A 146 -12.93 5.44 -21.27
C ARG A 146 -13.45 6.79 -20.79
N HIS A 147 -14.27 6.75 -19.76
CA HIS A 147 -14.70 7.93 -19.03
C HIS A 147 -14.11 7.90 -17.62
N THR A 148 -13.80 9.07 -17.09
CA THR A 148 -13.28 9.25 -15.74
C THR A 148 -14.09 10.33 -15.05
N ASP A 149 -14.56 10.05 -13.85
CA ASP A 149 -15.26 11.00 -13.00
C ASP A 149 -14.61 11.03 -11.61
N LEU A 150 -14.96 12.01 -10.79
CA LEU A 150 -14.52 12.07 -9.39
C LEU A 150 -15.21 10.98 -8.58
N TYR A 151 -14.45 10.24 -7.77
CA TYR A 151 -15.00 9.26 -6.83
C TYR A 151 -14.78 9.71 -5.40
N SER A 152 -15.85 9.75 -4.61
CA SER A 152 -15.80 9.90 -3.16
C SER A 152 -16.30 8.63 -2.50
N LYS A 153 -15.58 8.16 -1.47
CA LYS A 153 -15.98 6.95 -0.75
C LYS A 153 -17.33 7.19 -0.06
N PRO A 154 -18.25 6.22 -0.01
CA PRO A 154 -19.52 6.38 0.71
C PRO A 154 -19.37 6.69 2.20
N THR A 155 -18.22 6.35 2.78
CA THR A 155 -17.85 6.63 4.16
C THR A 155 -17.25 8.03 4.36
N ASP A 156 -17.03 8.78 3.29
CA ASP A 156 -16.56 10.15 3.37
C ASP A 156 -17.68 11.03 3.93
N THR A 157 -17.48 11.47 5.16
CA THR A 157 -18.41 12.38 5.86
C THR A 157 -18.18 13.84 5.48
N PHE A 158 -17.20 14.14 4.62
CA PHE A 158 -16.77 15.50 4.27
C PHE A 158 -16.46 16.34 5.52
N ASN A 159 -15.83 15.71 6.52
CA ASN A 159 -15.50 16.37 7.78
C ASN A 159 -14.27 17.24 7.59
N TYR A 160 -14.49 18.53 7.39
CA TYR A 160 -13.41 19.51 7.34
C TYR A 160 -12.92 19.89 8.74
N ILE A 161 -11.65 20.26 8.83
CA ILE A 161 -11.05 20.76 10.07
C ILE A 161 -11.76 22.06 10.46
N HIS A 162 -12.35 22.10 11.66
CA HIS A 162 -13.00 23.30 12.16
C HIS A 162 -11.99 24.46 12.28
N TRP A 163 -12.38 25.67 11.87
CA TRP A 163 -11.48 26.82 11.85
C TRP A 163 -10.90 27.18 13.24
N SER A 164 -11.69 26.98 14.29
CA SER A 164 -11.24 27.22 15.68
C SER A 164 -10.41 26.10 16.27
N SER A 165 -10.15 25.01 15.54
CA SER A 165 -9.32 23.92 16.04
C SER A 165 -7.85 24.35 16.21
N CYS A 166 -7.12 23.63 17.06
CA CYS A 166 -5.72 23.88 17.40
C CYS A 166 -4.71 23.53 16.28
N HIS A 167 -5.18 23.29 15.06
CA HIS A 167 -4.30 23.01 13.92
C HIS A 167 -3.53 24.27 13.47
N PRO A 168 -2.33 24.12 12.90
CA PRO A 168 -1.56 25.23 12.34
C PRO A 168 -2.38 26.06 11.35
N TYR A 169 -2.13 27.37 11.34
CA TYR A 169 -2.91 28.31 10.51
C TYR A 169 -2.85 27.97 9.02
N HIS A 170 -1.70 27.54 8.52
CA HIS A 170 -1.53 27.18 7.11
C HIS A 170 -2.40 25.97 6.71
N THR A 171 -2.59 24.98 7.59
CA THR A 171 -3.44 23.81 7.35
C THR A 171 -4.91 24.22 7.19
N LYS A 172 -5.38 25.15 8.02
CA LYS A 172 -6.76 25.65 7.98
C LYS A 172 -7.04 26.52 6.75
N LYS A 173 -6.06 27.31 6.31
CA LYS A 173 -6.17 28.17 5.12
C LYS A 173 -6.19 27.35 3.82
N ASN A 174 -5.55 26.18 3.82
CA ASN A 174 -5.46 25.30 2.65
C ASN A 174 -6.68 24.39 2.46
N ILE A 175 -7.73 24.53 3.27
CA ILE A 175 -8.97 23.76 3.08
C ILE A 175 -9.73 24.37 1.90
N PRO A 176 -9.88 23.65 0.78
CA PRO A 176 -10.71 24.12 -0.33
C PRO A 176 -12.16 24.13 0.12
N TYR A 177 -12.78 25.31 0.10
CA TYR A 177 -14.23 25.45 0.23
C TYR A 177 -14.82 25.28 -1.18
N SER A 178 -15.62 24.24 -1.38
CA SER A 178 -16.44 24.06 -2.59
C SER A 178 -17.83 24.62 -2.37
#